data_AF-A0A7W9DQC0-F1
#
_entry.id   AF-A0A7W9DQC0-F1
#
_cell.length_a   1.000
_cell.length_b   1.000
_cell.length_c   1.000
_cell.angle_alpha   90.00
_cell.angle_beta   90.00
_cell.angle_gamma   90.00
#
_symmetry.space_group_name_H-M   'P 1'
#
loop_
_entity.id
_entity.type
_entity.pdbx_description
1 polymer ?
#
loop_
_entity_poly.entity_id
_entity_poly.type
_entity_poly.pdbx_seq_one_letter_code
_entity_poly.pdbx_strand_id
1 'polypeptide(L)'
;MTASELPGTVIPPAAEPVPARSAQRRVALVGLFVLLLVSLAGRTGFAFWEPPFDGTVRYDDVRALGGAYWPMNLYLGGPGYAVSWVACAVFLVLLARGRAGVLNLAGALLAGIGGILFALTITAEALPFAYAADPAVLPEAEGRQLFDVLNAHLGQLLPAIIGTQVAIALGVLFALIGTLISKTMPRPLSIAGIAYVVVFAGLPTGSLGAVAVAAGYLLQVALIAAIGWYGLRTALGRH
;
A
#
# COMPACT_ATOMS: atom_id res chain seq x y z
N MET A 1 -57.26 -35.14 47.00
CA MET A 1 -55.80 -35.34 47.17
C MET A 1 -55.25 -35.97 45.91
N THR A 2 -54.61 -35.19 45.04
CA THR A 2 -53.79 -35.69 43.92
C THR A 2 -52.64 -34.71 43.67
N ALA A 3 -51.44 -35.26 43.81
CA ALA A 3 -50.08 -34.85 43.43
C ALA A 3 -49.82 -33.47 42.79
N SER A 4 -49.14 -32.61 43.57
CA SER A 4 -47.93 -31.83 43.27
C SER A 4 -47.56 -31.58 41.79
N GLU A 5 -47.81 -30.37 41.30
CA GLU A 5 -47.10 -29.77 40.17
C GLU A 5 -45.69 -29.35 40.63
N LEU A 6 -44.66 -30.04 40.15
CA LEU A 6 -43.27 -29.58 40.30
C LEU A 6 -42.98 -28.50 39.24
N PRO A 7 -42.45 -27.33 39.62
CA PRO A 7 -42.06 -26.30 38.67
C PRO A 7 -40.93 -26.84 37.78
N GLY A 8 -41.18 -26.89 36.47
CA GLY A 8 -40.17 -27.20 35.48
C GLY A 8 -39.03 -26.19 35.55
N THR A 9 -37.84 -26.66 35.96
CA THR A 9 -36.59 -25.94 35.76
C THR A 9 -36.37 -25.76 34.26
N VAL A 10 -36.67 -24.55 33.76
CA VAL A 10 -36.26 -24.10 32.44
C VAL A 10 -34.73 -23.93 32.50
N ILE A 11 -34.00 -24.91 31.98
CA ILE A 11 -32.56 -24.77 31.74
C ILE A 11 -32.41 -23.73 30.62
N PRO A 12 -31.82 -22.55 30.87
CA PRO A 12 -31.56 -21.61 29.80
C PRO A 12 -30.59 -22.27 28.79
N PRO A 13 -30.80 -22.09 27.47
CA PRO A 13 -29.89 -22.65 26.49
C PRO A 13 -28.47 -22.13 26.77
N ALA A 14 -27.50 -23.05 26.78
CA ALA A 14 -26.10 -22.71 26.96
C ALA A 14 -25.72 -21.63 25.94
N ALA A 15 -25.24 -20.48 26.43
CA ALA A 15 -24.74 -19.42 25.57
C ALA A 15 -23.67 -19.99 24.65
N GLU A 16 -23.87 -19.91 23.33
CA GLU A 16 -22.86 -20.30 22.37
C GLU A 16 -21.54 -19.55 22.69
N PRO A 17 -20.38 -20.22 22.61
CA PRO A 17 -19.10 -19.56 22.82
C PRO A 17 -18.78 -18.65 21.62
N VAL A 18 -19.29 -17.42 21.66
CA VAL A 18 -18.97 -16.31 20.74
C VAL A 18 -17.56 -15.67 20.94
N PRO A 19 -16.74 -15.91 21.99
CA PRO A 19 -15.50 -15.12 22.18
C PRO A 19 -14.30 -15.54 21.32
N ALA A 20 -14.22 -16.79 20.84
CA ALA A 20 -13.01 -17.27 20.15
C ALA A 20 -12.82 -16.64 18.76
N ARG A 21 -13.89 -16.57 17.95
CA ARG A 21 -13.85 -15.98 16.60
C ARG A 21 -13.61 -14.46 16.64
N SER A 22 -14.13 -13.77 17.64
CA SER A 22 -13.94 -12.32 17.81
C SER A 22 -12.51 -11.98 18.27
N ALA A 23 -11.93 -12.80 19.16
CA ALA A 23 -10.52 -12.66 19.56
C ALA A 23 -9.56 -12.90 18.38
N GLN A 24 -9.75 -13.96 17.60
CA GLN A 24 -8.91 -14.26 16.44
C GLN A 24 -8.99 -13.15 15.38
N ARG A 25 -10.19 -12.66 15.08
CA ARG A 25 -10.37 -11.52 14.15
C ARG A 25 -9.64 -10.27 14.63
N ARG A 26 -9.72 -9.96 15.93
CA ARG A 26 -9.02 -8.81 16.52
C ARG A 26 -7.51 -8.95 16.38
N VAL A 27 -6.95 -10.12 16.69
CA VAL A 27 -5.51 -10.39 16.55
C VAL A 27 -5.10 -10.25 15.08
N ALA A 28 -5.85 -10.81 14.13
CA ALA A 28 -5.56 -10.71 12.71
C ALA A 28 -5.56 -9.25 12.21
N LEU A 29 -6.53 -8.43 12.63
CA LEU A 29 -6.60 -7.02 12.23
C LEU A 29 -5.47 -6.18 12.83
N VAL A 30 -5.11 -6.43 14.09
CA VAL A 30 -3.95 -5.77 14.71
C VAL A 30 -2.67 -6.20 14.02
N GLY A 31 -2.50 -7.49 13.74
CA GLY A 31 -1.36 -8.03 13.00
C GLY A 31 -1.24 -7.41 11.61
N LEU A 32 -2.35 -7.28 10.88
CA LEU A 32 -2.40 -6.62 9.58
C LEU A 32 -2.04 -5.13 9.67
N PHE A 33 -2.48 -4.43 10.72
CA PHE A 33 -2.12 -3.03 10.94
C PHE A 33 -0.63 -2.87 11.26
N VAL A 34 -0.07 -3.73 12.12
CA VAL A 34 1.37 -3.75 12.40
C VAL A 34 2.16 -4.05 11.12
N LEU A 35 1.72 -5.03 10.33
CA LEU A 35 2.32 -5.36 9.04
C LEU A 35 2.26 -4.17 8.07
N LEU A 36 1.16 -3.44 8.02
CA LEU A 36 1.06 -2.19 7.25
C LEU A 36 2.13 -1.18 7.70
N LEU A 37 2.27 -0.93 9.00
CA LEU A 37 3.26 0.03 9.52
C LEU A 37 4.70 -0.40 9.22
N VAL A 38 5.02 -1.68 9.40
CA VAL A 38 6.34 -2.24 9.06
C VAL A 38 6.60 -2.12 7.55
N SER A 39 5.60 -2.43 6.73
CA SER A 39 5.68 -2.29 5.28
C SER A 39 5.89 -0.84 4.84
N LEU A 40 5.19 0.12 5.48
CA LEU A 40 5.36 1.55 5.22
C LEU A 40 6.75 2.04 5.64
N ALA A 41 7.26 1.59 6.79
CA ALA A 41 8.61 1.91 7.24
C ALA A 41 9.66 1.34 6.27
N GLY A 42 9.53 0.07 5.87
CA GLY A 42 10.42 -0.59 4.92
C GLY A 42 10.41 0.08 3.54
N ARG A 43 9.22 0.35 3.00
CA ARG A 43 9.05 1.08 1.73
C ARG A 43 9.63 2.49 1.80
N THR A 44 9.46 3.20 2.92
CA THR A 44 10.05 4.52 3.15
C THR A 44 11.58 4.45 3.20
N GLY A 45 12.13 3.50 3.94
CA GLY A 45 13.56 3.26 3.99
C GLY A 45 14.13 2.95 2.60
N PHE A 46 13.45 2.08 1.85
CA PHE A 46 13.80 1.78 0.45
C PHE A 46 13.75 3.03 -0.44
N ALA A 47 12.68 3.83 -0.38
CA ALA A 47 12.52 5.02 -1.21
C ALA A 47 13.58 6.11 -0.97
N PHE A 48 14.17 6.18 0.24
CA PHE A 48 15.26 7.10 0.54
C PHE A 48 16.65 6.48 0.39
N TRP A 49 16.74 5.16 0.35
CA TRP A 49 17.96 4.42 0.10
C TRP A 49 18.25 4.31 -1.40
N GLU A 50 17.20 4.14 -2.21
CA GLU A 50 17.31 4.05 -3.66
C GLU A 50 17.68 5.42 -4.27
N PRO A 51 18.57 5.47 -5.28
CA PRO A 51 18.91 6.68 -6.00
C PRO A 51 17.64 7.32 -6.61
N PRO A 52 17.53 8.67 -6.61
CA PRO A 52 16.37 9.34 -7.18
C PRO A 52 16.18 8.99 -8.66
N PHE A 53 14.97 8.54 -9.01
CA PHE A 53 14.60 8.27 -10.40
C PHE A 53 14.11 9.55 -11.08
N ASP A 54 14.84 10.00 -12.09
CA ASP A 54 14.52 11.18 -12.91
C ASP A 54 14.11 10.81 -14.34
N GLY A 55 13.75 9.54 -14.56
CA GLY A 55 13.44 8.97 -15.88
C GLY A 55 14.56 8.11 -16.45
N THR A 56 15.69 7.99 -15.75
CA THR A 56 16.81 7.14 -16.14
C THR A 56 17.40 6.40 -14.94
N VAL A 57 17.95 5.21 -15.18
CA VAL A 57 18.75 4.47 -14.20
C VAL A 57 20.22 4.62 -14.57
N ARG A 58 21.04 5.12 -13.64
CA ARG A 58 22.47 5.39 -13.88
C ARG A 58 23.34 4.18 -13.47
N TYR A 59 24.30 3.84 -14.33
CA TYR A 59 25.23 2.74 -14.08
C TYR A 59 26.00 2.94 -12.76
N ASP A 60 26.57 4.12 -12.54
CA ASP A 60 27.42 4.40 -11.38
C ASP A 60 26.65 4.31 -10.05
N ASP A 61 25.38 4.71 -10.05
CA ASP A 61 24.51 4.62 -8.87
C ASP A 61 24.24 3.16 -8.50
N VAL A 62 23.85 2.33 -9.48
CA VAL A 62 23.60 0.90 -9.25
C VAL A 62 24.89 0.17 -8.89
N ARG A 63 26.00 0.49 -9.57
CA ARG A 63 27.31 -0.10 -9.33
C ARG A 63 27.82 0.19 -7.92
N ALA A 64 27.56 1.38 -7.39
CA ALA A 64 27.91 1.78 -6.03
C ALA A 64 27.11 1.02 -4.96
N LEU A 65 25.85 0.69 -5.24
CA LEU A 65 25.03 -0.18 -4.38
C LEU A 65 25.44 -1.65 -4.47
N GLY A 66 26.04 -2.04 -5.60
CA GLY A 66 26.61 -3.37 -5.83
C GLY A 66 25.59 -4.49 -5.61
N GLY A 67 26.05 -5.58 -4.98
CA GLY A 67 25.23 -6.77 -4.75
C GLY A 67 23.99 -6.55 -3.86
N ALA A 68 23.82 -5.37 -3.26
CA ALA A 68 22.64 -5.04 -2.47
C ALA A 68 21.45 -4.56 -3.32
N TYR A 69 21.69 -4.07 -4.56
CA TYR A 69 20.64 -3.45 -5.39
C TYR A 69 19.47 -4.39 -5.68
N TRP A 70 19.77 -5.61 -6.14
CA TRP A 70 18.75 -6.61 -6.45
C TRP A 70 18.02 -7.14 -5.21
N PRO A 71 18.70 -7.62 -4.15
CA PRO A 71 18.03 -8.08 -2.93
C PRO A 71 17.15 -7.01 -2.27
N MET A 72 17.57 -5.74 -2.27
CA MET A 72 16.76 -4.66 -1.69
C MET A 72 15.46 -4.45 -2.48
N ASN A 73 15.51 -4.49 -3.81
CA ASN A 73 14.31 -4.45 -4.64
C ASN A 73 13.40 -5.67 -4.42
N LEU A 74 13.99 -6.85 -4.38
CA LEU A 74 13.27 -8.13 -4.27
C LEU A 74 12.63 -8.37 -2.90
N TYR A 75 13.33 -8.03 -1.82
CA TYR A 75 12.89 -8.38 -0.45
C TYR A 75 12.29 -7.21 0.33
N LEU A 76 12.61 -5.96 -0.03
CA LEU A 76 12.12 -4.78 0.68
C LEU A 76 11.25 -3.89 -0.19
N GLY A 77 11.74 -3.48 -1.37
CA GLY A 77 11.05 -2.59 -2.29
C GLY A 77 9.70 -3.15 -2.73
N GLY A 78 9.72 -4.15 -3.62
CA GLY A 78 8.49 -4.79 -4.14
C GLY A 78 7.53 -5.24 -3.03
N PRO A 79 7.96 -6.09 -2.08
CA PRO A 79 7.11 -6.53 -0.98
C PRO A 79 6.55 -5.38 -0.13
N GLY A 80 7.35 -4.35 0.15
CA GLY A 80 6.92 -3.17 0.90
C GLY A 80 5.83 -2.37 0.18
N TYR A 81 5.91 -2.25 -1.14
CA TYR A 81 4.84 -1.67 -1.95
C TYR A 81 3.59 -2.57 -1.95
N ALA A 82 3.73 -3.86 -2.25
CA ALA A 82 2.61 -4.79 -2.37
C ALA A 82 1.83 -4.91 -1.05
N VAL A 83 2.53 -5.18 0.05
CA VAL A 83 1.92 -5.38 1.37
C VAL A 83 1.23 -4.11 1.86
N SER A 84 1.85 -2.94 1.69
CA SER A 84 1.24 -1.67 2.12
C SER A 84 -0.08 -1.39 1.39
N TRP A 85 -0.14 -1.63 0.08
CA TRP A 85 -1.36 -1.41 -0.71
C TRP A 85 -2.43 -2.47 -0.47
N VAL A 86 -2.06 -3.75 -0.31
CA VAL A 86 -3.02 -4.82 0.02
C VAL A 86 -3.62 -4.59 1.41
N ALA A 87 -2.79 -4.29 2.41
CA ALA A 87 -3.29 -4.00 3.76
C ALA A 87 -4.17 -2.74 3.77
N CYS A 88 -3.75 -1.68 3.05
CA CYS A 88 -4.57 -0.49 2.85
C CYS A 88 -5.94 -0.83 2.23
N ALA A 89 -5.99 -1.64 1.16
CA ALA A 89 -7.22 -2.08 0.52
C ALA A 89 -8.16 -2.79 1.50
N VAL A 90 -7.64 -3.67 2.36
CA VAL A 90 -8.45 -4.32 3.41
C VAL A 90 -9.04 -3.28 4.37
N PHE A 91 -8.25 -2.30 4.83
CA PHE A 91 -8.75 -1.24 5.70
C PHE A 91 -9.76 -0.31 5.01
N LEU A 92 -9.61 -0.04 3.71
CA LEU A 92 -10.59 0.70 2.92
C LEU A 92 -11.93 -0.03 2.86
N VAL A 93 -11.93 -1.36 2.73
CA VAL A 93 -13.15 -2.18 2.83
C VAL A 93 -13.74 -2.13 4.23
N LEU A 94 -12.92 -2.14 5.29
CA LEU A 94 -13.42 -2.02 6.67
C LEU A 94 -14.05 -0.66 6.98
N LEU A 95 -13.67 0.38 6.23
CA LEU A 95 -14.27 1.71 6.27
C LEU A 95 -15.56 1.82 5.44
N ALA A 96 -15.93 0.78 4.68
CA ALA A 96 -17.16 0.73 3.89
C ALA A 96 -18.40 0.66 4.79
N ARG A 97 -19.33 1.62 4.67
CA ARG A 97 -20.65 1.54 5.31
C ARG A 97 -21.77 2.00 4.36
N GLY A 98 -22.92 1.32 4.45
CA GLY A 98 -24.14 1.68 3.74
C GLY A 98 -23.94 1.78 2.22
N ARG A 99 -24.60 2.75 1.59
CA ARG A 99 -24.56 2.96 0.13
C ARG A 99 -23.17 3.33 -0.41
N ALA A 100 -22.29 3.85 0.44
CA ALA A 100 -20.91 4.16 0.05
C ALA A 100 -20.01 2.91 -0.04
N GLY A 101 -20.48 1.74 0.41
CA GLY A 101 -19.65 0.55 0.46
C GLY A 101 -19.17 0.05 -0.90
N VAL A 102 -19.94 0.29 -1.97
CA VAL A 102 -19.52 -0.03 -3.34
C VAL A 102 -18.33 0.83 -3.78
N LEU A 103 -18.32 2.11 -3.42
CA LEU A 103 -17.19 3.01 -3.72
C LEU A 103 -15.93 2.59 -2.98
N ASN A 104 -16.04 2.25 -1.70
CA ASN A 104 -14.91 1.74 -0.93
C ASN A 104 -14.38 0.40 -1.47
N LEU A 105 -15.27 -0.51 -1.90
CA LEU A 105 -14.85 -1.78 -2.49
C LEU A 105 -14.14 -1.57 -3.83
N ALA A 106 -14.71 -0.79 -4.74
CA ALA A 106 -14.08 -0.45 -6.01
C ALA A 106 -12.73 0.25 -5.78
N GLY A 107 -12.69 1.18 -4.82
CA GLY A 107 -11.48 1.87 -4.42
C GLY A 107 -10.40 0.94 -3.87
N ALA A 108 -10.77 0.00 -3.01
CA ALA A 108 -9.89 -1.01 -2.46
C ALA A 108 -9.34 -1.96 -3.52
N LEU A 109 -10.17 -2.42 -4.46
CA LEU A 109 -9.73 -3.29 -5.55
C LEU A 109 -8.73 -2.57 -6.46
N LEU A 110 -9.03 -1.33 -6.86
CA LEU A 110 -8.13 -0.51 -7.69
C LEU A 110 -6.79 -0.25 -6.99
N ALA A 111 -6.82 0.17 -5.71
CA ALA A 111 -5.60 0.44 -4.95
C ALA A 111 -4.78 -0.83 -4.69
N GLY A 112 -5.44 -1.94 -4.32
CA GLY A 112 -4.77 -3.21 -4.05
C GLY A 112 -4.13 -3.82 -5.31
N ILE A 113 -4.90 -3.94 -6.39
CA ILE A 113 -4.40 -4.50 -7.67
C ILE A 113 -3.33 -3.57 -8.26
N GLY A 114 -3.58 -2.27 -8.29
CA GLY A 114 -2.60 -1.28 -8.75
C GLY A 114 -1.30 -1.36 -7.96
N GLY A 115 -1.38 -1.48 -6.63
CA GLY A 115 -0.20 -1.64 -5.76
C GLY A 115 0.60 -2.91 -6.02
N ILE A 116 -0.08 -4.05 -6.25
CA ILE A 116 0.57 -5.32 -6.59
C ILE A 116 1.27 -5.21 -7.95
N LEU A 117 0.57 -4.70 -8.98
CA LEU A 117 1.14 -4.56 -10.31
C LEU A 117 2.30 -3.57 -10.34
N PHE A 118 2.20 -2.47 -9.58
CA PHE A 118 3.29 -1.51 -9.42
C PHE A 118 4.52 -2.19 -8.78
N ALA A 119 4.32 -2.91 -7.68
CA ALA A 119 5.38 -3.66 -7.00
C ALA A 119 6.07 -4.67 -7.92
N LEU A 120 5.29 -5.44 -8.69
CA LEU A 120 5.83 -6.38 -9.67
C LEU A 120 6.64 -5.67 -10.77
N THR A 121 6.14 -4.52 -11.25
CA THR A 121 6.79 -3.75 -12.32
C THR A 121 8.15 -3.23 -11.87
N ILE A 122 8.22 -2.54 -10.73
CA ILE A 122 9.49 -1.96 -10.23
C ILE A 122 10.51 -3.06 -9.86
N THR A 123 10.03 -4.20 -9.34
CA THR A 123 10.92 -5.33 -9.04
C THR A 123 11.42 -5.98 -10.32
N ALA A 124 10.57 -6.18 -11.32
CA ALA A 124 10.99 -6.77 -12.59
C ALA A 124 12.00 -5.87 -13.33
N GLU A 125 11.82 -4.55 -13.26
CA GLU A 125 12.73 -3.56 -13.85
C GLU A 125 14.15 -3.61 -13.25
N ALA A 126 14.27 -3.79 -11.94
CA ALA A 126 15.56 -3.70 -11.25
C ALA A 126 16.57 -4.80 -11.65
N LEU A 127 16.09 -6.00 -12.00
CA LEU A 127 16.96 -7.15 -12.26
C LEU A 127 17.89 -6.96 -13.48
N PRO A 128 17.40 -6.55 -14.66
CA PRO A 128 18.26 -6.23 -15.80
C PRO A 128 19.38 -5.24 -15.48
N PHE A 129 19.08 -4.17 -14.72
CA PHE A 129 20.09 -3.18 -14.34
C PHE A 129 21.08 -3.74 -13.31
N ALA A 130 20.62 -4.53 -12.34
CA ALA A 130 21.50 -5.20 -11.39
C ALA A 130 22.49 -6.15 -12.09
N TYR A 131 22.00 -6.93 -13.04
CA TYR A 131 22.81 -7.84 -13.86
C TYR A 131 23.86 -7.07 -14.67
N ALA A 132 23.45 -5.98 -15.32
CA ALA A 132 24.33 -5.18 -16.16
C ALA A 132 25.42 -4.44 -15.37
N ALA A 133 25.17 -4.14 -14.08
CA ALA A 133 26.12 -3.46 -13.20
C ALA A 133 27.08 -4.41 -12.48
N ASP A 134 26.88 -5.73 -12.57
CA ASP A 134 27.72 -6.71 -11.87
C ASP A 134 29.02 -6.99 -12.65
N PRO A 135 30.21 -6.62 -12.13
CA PRO A 135 31.49 -6.86 -12.80
C PRO A 135 31.86 -8.34 -12.91
N ALA A 136 31.22 -9.22 -12.13
CA ALA A 136 31.39 -10.67 -12.26
C ALA A 136 30.65 -11.25 -13.48
N VAL A 137 29.72 -10.47 -14.05
CA VAL A 137 28.83 -10.89 -15.12
C VAL A 137 29.23 -10.25 -16.45
N LEU A 138 29.43 -8.92 -16.47
CA LEU A 138 29.82 -8.18 -17.66
C LEU A 138 31.04 -7.27 -17.40
N PRO A 139 31.96 -7.12 -18.37
CA PRO A 139 32.92 -6.03 -18.37
C PRO A 139 32.20 -4.67 -18.32
N GLU A 140 32.81 -3.68 -17.66
CA GLU A 140 32.19 -2.36 -17.43
C GLU A 140 31.69 -1.69 -18.72
N ALA A 141 32.49 -1.74 -19.80
CA ALA A 141 32.11 -1.12 -21.08
C ALA A 141 30.83 -1.74 -21.66
N GLU A 142 30.70 -3.07 -21.60
CA GLU A 142 29.52 -3.79 -22.06
C GLU A 142 28.32 -3.54 -21.14
N GLY A 143 28.55 -3.48 -19.82
CA GLY A 143 27.53 -3.14 -18.83
C GLY A 143 26.93 -1.73 -19.06
N ARG A 144 27.78 -0.73 -19.30
CA ARG A 144 27.34 0.64 -19.62
C ARG A 144 26.54 0.69 -20.93
N GLN A 145 27.00 -0.01 -21.97
CA GLN A 145 26.25 -0.11 -23.23
C GLN A 145 24.89 -0.77 -23.04
N LEU A 146 24.79 -1.81 -22.19
CA LEU A 146 23.51 -2.44 -21.87
C LEU A 146 22.60 -1.49 -21.08
N PHE A 147 23.13 -0.68 -20.16
CA PHE A 147 22.35 0.37 -19.49
C PHE A 147 21.75 1.37 -20.48
N ASP A 148 22.49 1.78 -21.51
CA ASP A 148 21.96 2.68 -22.56
C ASP A 148 20.80 2.03 -23.31
N VAL A 149 20.94 0.75 -23.67
CA VAL A 149 19.88 -0.03 -24.34
C VAL A 149 18.66 -0.17 -23.44
N LEU A 150 18.83 -0.52 -22.17
CA LEU A 150 17.73 -0.67 -21.21
C LEU A 150 17.01 0.66 -20.98
N ASN A 151 17.75 1.75 -20.77
CA ASN A 151 17.18 3.10 -20.62
C ASN A 151 16.41 3.54 -21.87
N ALA A 152 16.88 3.23 -23.08
CA ALA A 152 16.17 3.51 -24.31
C ALA A 152 14.80 2.78 -24.41
N HIS A 153 14.63 1.67 -23.67
CA HIS A 153 13.40 0.88 -23.64
C HIS A 153 12.57 1.08 -22.36
N LEU A 154 13.02 1.87 -21.37
CA LEU A 154 12.26 2.17 -20.14
C LEU A 154 10.89 2.78 -20.45
N GLY A 155 10.76 3.49 -21.57
CA GLY A 155 9.48 4.02 -22.06
C GLY A 155 8.38 2.95 -22.17
N GLN A 156 8.74 1.68 -22.37
CA GLN A 156 7.80 0.56 -22.44
C GLN A 156 7.18 0.19 -21.08
N LEU A 157 7.85 0.54 -19.98
CA LEU A 157 7.34 0.35 -18.61
C LEU A 157 6.45 1.50 -18.15
N LEU A 158 6.55 2.68 -18.79
CA LEU A 158 5.76 3.86 -18.42
C LEU A 158 4.24 3.60 -18.36
N PRO A 159 3.61 2.88 -19.33
CA PRO A 159 2.20 2.57 -19.22
C PRO A 159 1.85 1.75 -17.97
N ALA A 160 2.70 0.81 -17.57
CA ALA A 160 2.50 0.02 -16.37
C ALA A 160 2.72 0.87 -15.10
N ILE A 161 3.80 1.65 -15.04
CA ILE A 161 4.13 2.51 -13.90
C ILE A 161 3.07 3.61 -13.72
N ILE A 162 2.76 4.37 -14.77
CA ILE A 162 1.77 5.46 -14.73
C ILE A 162 0.37 4.88 -14.54
N GLY A 163 0.01 3.83 -15.28
CA GLY A 163 -1.31 3.21 -15.20
C GLY A 163 -1.63 2.67 -13.81
N THR A 164 -0.66 2.02 -13.16
CA THR A 164 -0.84 1.53 -11.79
C THR A 164 -0.89 2.65 -10.77
N GLN A 165 -0.07 3.71 -10.91
CA GLN A 165 -0.18 4.91 -10.07
C GLN A 165 -1.53 5.61 -10.21
N VAL A 166 -2.06 5.73 -11.43
CA VAL A 166 -3.40 6.28 -11.68
C VAL A 166 -4.48 5.40 -11.06
N ALA A 167 -4.39 4.07 -11.21
CA ALA A 167 -5.33 3.14 -10.59
C ALA A 167 -5.32 3.26 -9.06
N ILE A 168 -4.13 3.36 -8.45
CA ILE A 168 -3.98 3.58 -7.00
C ILE A 168 -4.60 4.91 -6.58
N ALA A 169 -4.29 6.01 -7.28
CA ALA A 169 -4.79 7.34 -6.97
C ALA A 169 -6.32 7.40 -7.04
N LEU A 170 -6.92 6.87 -8.12
CA LEU A 170 -8.37 6.76 -8.27
C LEU A 170 -8.98 5.86 -7.19
N GLY A 171 -8.31 4.75 -6.86
CA GLY A 171 -8.76 3.82 -5.84
C GLY A 171 -8.87 4.48 -4.46
N VAL A 172 -7.80 5.18 -4.06
CA VAL A 172 -7.78 5.96 -2.81
C VAL A 172 -8.81 7.09 -2.85
N LEU A 173 -8.96 7.79 -3.97
CA LEU A 173 -9.94 8.88 -4.13
C LEU A 173 -11.38 8.38 -3.91
N PHE A 174 -11.78 7.30 -4.57
CA PHE A 174 -13.10 6.70 -4.40
C PHE A 174 -13.35 6.29 -2.96
N ALA A 175 -12.35 5.71 -2.31
CA ALA A 175 -12.50 5.28 -0.95
C ALA A 175 -12.60 6.46 0.04
N LEU A 176 -11.84 7.55 -0.16
CA LEU A 176 -11.95 8.78 0.65
C LEU A 176 -13.28 9.53 0.44
N ILE A 177 -13.82 9.52 -0.78
CA ILE A 177 -15.18 10.01 -1.03
C ILE A 177 -16.18 9.13 -0.27
N GLY A 178 -15.99 7.81 -0.32
CA GLY A 178 -16.79 6.87 0.43
C GLY A 178 -16.72 7.08 1.95
N THR A 179 -15.55 7.40 2.52
CA THR A 179 -15.40 7.75 3.95
C THR A 179 -16.08 9.07 4.30
N LEU A 180 -16.09 10.06 3.40
CA LEU A 180 -16.85 11.30 3.60
C LEU A 180 -18.36 11.07 3.66
N ILE A 181 -18.88 10.25 2.75
CA ILE A 181 -20.32 9.92 2.69
C ILE A 181 -20.72 9.11 3.93
N SER A 182 -19.92 8.09 4.28
CA SER A 182 -20.19 7.18 5.39
C SER A 182 -19.79 7.71 6.78
N LYS A 183 -19.04 8.82 6.83
CA LYS A 183 -18.51 9.45 8.05
C LYS A 183 -17.66 8.50 8.90
N THR A 184 -16.92 7.59 8.26
CA THR A 184 -16.06 6.60 8.95
C THR A 184 -14.67 7.14 9.29
N MET A 185 -14.32 8.31 8.76
CA MET A 185 -13.11 9.06 9.11
C MET A 185 -13.48 10.53 9.41
N PRO A 186 -12.64 11.27 10.16
CA PRO A 186 -12.81 12.71 10.32
C PRO A 186 -12.88 13.40 8.97
N ARG A 187 -13.87 14.28 8.80
CA ARG A 187 -14.07 15.03 7.56
C ARG A 187 -12.84 15.83 7.12
N PRO A 188 -12.14 16.56 8.03
CA PRO A 188 -10.95 17.31 7.61
C PRO A 188 -9.86 16.41 7.03
N LEU A 189 -9.67 15.21 7.61
CA LEU A 189 -8.68 14.25 7.13
C LEU A 189 -9.04 13.70 5.75
N SER A 190 -10.31 13.38 5.51
CA SER A 190 -10.75 12.86 4.20
C SER A 190 -10.66 13.95 3.12
N ILE A 191 -11.02 15.21 3.45
CA ILE A 191 -10.87 16.36 2.55
C ILE A 191 -9.38 16.61 2.24
N ALA A 192 -8.52 16.61 3.26
CA ALA A 192 -7.08 16.79 3.09
C ALA A 192 -6.47 15.67 2.22
N GLY A 193 -6.91 14.42 2.42
CA GLY A 193 -6.48 13.30 1.59
C GLY A 193 -6.94 13.43 0.13
N ILE A 194 -8.18 13.87 -0.11
CA ILE A 194 -8.68 14.13 -1.47
C ILE A 194 -7.89 15.25 -2.13
N ALA A 195 -7.69 16.37 -1.43
CA ALA A 195 -6.90 17.49 -1.92
C ALA A 195 -5.47 17.05 -2.25
N TYR A 196 -4.84 16.25 -1.37
CA TYR A 196 -3.53 15.67 -1.62
C TYR A 196 -3.51 14.84 -2.93
N VAL A 197 -4.44 13.89 -3.10
CA VAL A 197 -4.49 13.04 -4.29
C VAL A 197 -4.69 13.87 -5.56
N VAL A 198 -5.62 14.83 -5.55
CA VAL A 198 -5.91 15.68 -6.71
C VAL A 198 -4.71 16.57 -7.07
N VAL A 199 -4.09 17.21 -6.06
CA VAL A 199 -2.93 18.07 -6.27
C VAL A 199 -1.76 17.26 -6.82
N PHE A 200 -1.42 16.12 -6.21
CA PHE A 200 -0.29 15.31 -6.67
C PHE A 200 -0.55 14.57 -7.99
N ALA A 201 -1.81 14.28 -8.35
CA ALA A 201 -2.15 13.76 -9.67
C ALA A 201 -2.03 14.81 -10.78
N GLY A 202 -2.20 16.11 -10.45
CA GLY A 202 -2.13 17.21 -11.41
C GLY A 202 -0.76 17.91 -11.48
N LEU A 203 0.14 17.66 -10.52
CA LEU A 203 1.44 18.30 -10.48
C LEU A 203 2.48 17.54 -11.32
N PRO A 204 3.20 18.22 -12.22
CA PRO A 204 4.37 17.63 -12.85
C PRO A 204 5.48 17.51 -11.80
N THR A 205 5.61 16.34 -11.19
CA THR A 205 6.55 16.09 -10.09
C THR A 205 8.00 16.39 -10.45
N GLY A 206 8.37 16.33 -11.73
CA GLY A 206 9.70 16.71 -12.23
C GLY A 206 10.03 18.22 -12.13
N SER A 207 9.05 19.09 -11.88
CA SER A 207 9.29 20.53 -11.60
C SER A 207 9.42 20.83 -10.11
N LEU A 208 9.20 19.83 -9.24
CA LEU A 208 9.30 19.97 -7.80
C LEU A 208 10.73 19.66 -7.34
N GLY A 209 11.24 20.46 -6.40
CA GLY A 209 12.52 20.16 -5.76
C GLY A 209 12.46 18.89 -4.89
N ALA A 210 13.60 18.27 -4.65
CA ALA A 210 13.71 17.01 -3.88
C ALA A 210 13.00 17.04 -2.52
N VAL A 211 13.04 18.19 -1.82
CA VAL A 211 12.35 18.38 -0.52
C VAL A 211 10.84 18.25 -0.66
N ALA A 212 10.25 18.82 -1.72
CA ALA A 212 8.81 18.76 -1.95
C ALA A 212 8.36 17.35 -2.34
N VAL A 213 9.17 16.62 -3.13
CA VAL A 213 8.92 15.21 -3.47
C VAL A 213 8.96 14.34 -2.20
N ALA A 214 9.99 14.50 -1.37
CA ALA A 214 10.12 13.79 -0.10
C ALA A 214 8.95 14.08 0.86
N ALA A 215 8.57 15.35 1.00
CA ALA A 215 7.43 15.75 1.82
C ALA A 215 6.11 15.15 1.30
N GLY A 216 5.89 15.19 -0.02
CA GLY A 216 4.74 14.55 -0.67
C GLY A 216 4.66 13.06 -0.38
N TYR A 217 5.78 12.35 -0.52
CA TYR A 217 5.88 10.94 -0.22
C TYR A 217 5.54 10.63 1.26
N LEU A 218 6.09 11.40 2.19
CA LEU A 218 5.79 11.24 3.63
C LEU A 218 4.31 11.52 3.96
N LEU A 219 3.70 12.49 3.28
CA LEU A 219 2.26 12.75 3.40
C LEU A 219 1.43 11.57 2.88
N GLN A 220 1.85 10.94 1.77
CA GLN A 220 1.22 9.71 1.28
C GLN A 220 1.28 8.60 2.33
N VAL A 221 2.47 8.36 2.90
CA VAL A 221 2.70 7.34 3.93
C VAL A 221 1.82 7.61 5.16
N ALA A 222 1.75 8.86 5.61
CA ALA A 222 0.90 9.27 6.72
C ALA A 222 -0.59 9.06 6.44
N LEU A 223 -1.05 9.36 5.21
CA LEU A 223 -2.43 9.12 4.79
C LEU A 223 -2.77 7.63 4.81
N ILE A 224 -1.90 6.76 4.28
CA ILE A 224 -2.11 5.31 4.29
C ILE A 224 -2.14 4.77 5.73
N ALA A 225 -1.22 5.23 6.59
CA ALA A 225 -1.21 4.86 8.01
C ALA A 225 -2.50 5.31 8.71
N ALA A 226 -2.99 6.51 8.41
CA ALA A 226 -4.23 7.02 8.96
C ALA A 226 -5.44 6.19 8.51
N ILE A 227 -5.54 5.84 7.21
CA ILE A 227 -6.55 4.91 6.69
C ILE A 227 -6.52 3.59 7.46
N GLY A 228 -5.34 3.01 7.66
CA GLY A 228 -5.17 1.79 8.44
C GLY A 228 -5.67 1.93 9.88
N TRP A 229 -5.32 3.03 10.53
CA TRP A 229 -5.72 3.32 11.92
C TRP A 229 -7.24 3.45 12.06
N TYR A 230 -7.88 4.25 11.20
CA TYR A 230 -9.33 4.43 11.26
C TYR A 230 -10.09 3.17 10.82
N GLY A 231 -9.56 2.39 9.86
CA GLY A 231 -10.11 1.09 9.50
C GLY A 231 -10.06 0.10 10.67
N LEU A 232 -8.92 0.05 11.39
CA LEU A 232 -8.77 -0.77 12.59
C LEU A 232 -9.75 -0.33 13.69
N ARG A 233 -9.83 0.97 14.00
CA ARG A 233 -10.77 1.49 15.01
C ARG A 233 -12.22 1.16 14.68
N THR A 234 -12.61 1.33 13.42
CA THR A 234 -13.96 1.03 12.92
C THR A 234 -14.28 -0.45 13.08
N ALA A 235 -13.34 -1.34 12.76
CA ALA A 235 -13.52 -2.78 12.89
C ALA A 235 -13.53 -3.28 14.34
N LEU A 236 -12.86 -2.57 15.25
CA LEU A 236 -12.84 -2.87 16.69
C LEU A 236 -13.96 -2.19 17.49
N GLY A 237 -14.86 -1.42 16.84
CA GLY A 237 -15.97 -0.73 17.51
C GLY A 237 -15.56 0.44 18.40
N ARG A 238 -14.36 0.99 18.23
CA ARG A 238 -13.86 2.15 19.01
C ARG A 238 -14.16 3.44 18.26
N HIS A 239 -15.35 3.99 18.48
CA HIS A 239 -15.74 5.32 18.01
C HIS A 239 -14.89 6.42 18.66
#